data_AF-A0A5F9DBA2-F1
#
_entry.id   AF-A0A5F9DBA2-F1
#
_cell.length_a   1.000
_cell.length_b   1.000
_cell.length_c   1.000
_cell.angle_alpha   90.00
_cell.angle_beta   90.00
_cell.angle_gamma   90.00
#
_symmetry.space_group_name_H-M   'P 1'
#
loop_
_entity.id
_entity.type
_entity.pdbx_description
1 polymer ?
#
loop_
_entity_poly.entity_id
_entity_poly.type
_entity_poly.pdbx_seq_one_letter_code
_entity_poly.pdbx_strand_id
1 'polypeptide(L)'
;MVFLTAQLWLRNRLTDRYWRVQEVLKHARHFRGRKNRCYRLAVRAVTRAFVKCTQARRLKKRTMRTLWINRITAASQEHGLKYPAFVSNLIKCQGFKIQALEDGRERGH
;
A
#
# COMPACT_ATOMS: atom_id res chain seq x y z
N MET A 1 -41.32 41.46 -17.86
CA MET A 1 -41.50 40.19 -17.13
C MET A 1 -40.74 39.11 -17.89
N VAL A 2 -39.48 38.85 -17.52
CA VAL A 2 -38.59 37.88 -18.19
C VAL A 2 -38.90 36.49 -17.65
N PHE A 3 -39.98 35.89 -18.16
CA PHE A 3 -40.31 34.49 -17.91
C PHE A 3 -39.56 33.61 -18.93
N LEU A 4 -38.70 32.73 -18.42
CA LEU A 4 -38.47 31.39 -18.97
C LEU A 4 -37.85 31.29 -20.39
N THR A 5 -36.54 31.41 -20.51
CA THR A 5 -35.84 30.66 -21.57
C THR A 5 -35.92 29.17 -21.25
N ALA A 6 -36.68 28.39 -22.04
CA ALA A 6 -36.80 26.93 -21.93
C ALA A 6 -35.46 26.17 -21.95
N GLN A 7 -34.39 26.84 -22.43
CA GLN A 7 -33.03 26.33 -22.49
C GLN A 7 -32.44 25.91 -21.13
N LEU A 8 -32.93 26.46 -20.01
CA LEU A 8 -32.43 26.10 -18.67
C LEU A 8 -33.14 24.87 -18.05
N TRP A 9 -34.35 24.53 -18.51
CA TRP A 9 -35.12 23.39 -17.97
C TRP A 9 -34.68 22.04 -18.58
N LEU A 10 -34.12 22.07 -19.79
CA LEU A 10 -33.52 20.92 -20.49
C LEU A 10 -32.10 20.57 -20.02
N ARG A 11 -31.61 21.15 -18.92
CA ARG A 11 -30.34 20.76 -18.31
C ARG A 11 -30.58 19.63 -17.31
N ASN A 12 -30.53 18.39 -17.80
CA ASN A 12 -30.73 17.18 -17.01
C ASN A 12 -29.91 17.21 -15.69
N ARG A 13 -30.61 17.15 -14.55
CA ARG A 13 -30.01 17.06 -13.22
C ARG A 13 -29.47 15.64 -13.04
N LEU A 14 -28.16 15.49 -12.83
CA LEU A 14 -27.42 14.22 -12.72
C LEU A 14 -28.10 13.19 -11.79
N THR A 15 -28.78 12.18 -12.37
CA THR A 15 -29.48 11.09 -11.66
C THR A 15 -28.53 10.05 -11.04
N ASP A 16 -27.26 10.03 -11.42
CA ASP A 16 -26.30 8.98 -11.01
C ASP A 16 -25.46 9.32 -9.78
N ARG A 17 -25.68 10.49 -9.17
CA ARG A 17 -24.85 10.97 -8.05
C ARG A 17 -24.87 10.00 -6.86
N TYR A 18 -26.02 9.42 -6.57
CA TYR A 18 -26.20 8.51 -5.45
C TYR A 18 -25.30 7.28 -5.56
N TRP A 19 -25.29 6.63 -6.73
CA TRP A 19 -24.48 5.43 -6.99
C TRP A 19 -22.98 5.71 -6.87
N ARG A 20 -22.50 6.82 -7.44
CA ARG A 20 -21.08 7.24 -7.33
C ARG A 20 -20.66 7.50 -5.88
N VAL A 21 -21.54 8.09 -5.07
CA VAL A 21 -21.28 8.30 -3.64
C VAL A 21 -21.23 6.96 -2.91
N GLN A 22 -22.15 6.05 -3.23
CA GLN A 22 -22.25 4.75 -2.59
C GLN A 22 -21.06 3.83 -2.90
N GLU A 23 -20.50 3.89 -4.11
CA GLU A 23 -19.26 3.20 -4.48
C GLU A 23 -18.08 3.62 -3.60
N VAL A 24 -17.87 4.93 -3.41
CA VAL A 24 -16.81 5.44 -2.54
C VAL A 24 -17.07 5.07 -1.07
N LEU A 25 -18.32 5.18 -0.63
CA LEU A 25 -18.69 4.83 0.75
C LEU A 25 -18.55 3.34 1.03
N LYS A 26 -18.73 2.46 0.03
CA LYS A 26 -18.50 1.01 0.14
C LYS A 26 -17.06 0.71 0.57
N HIS A 27 -16.08 1.38 -0.03
CA HIS A 27 -14.67 1.27 0.38
C HIS A 27 -14.39 1.92 1.74
N ALA A 28 -15.21 2.88 2.15
CA ALA A 28 -15.02 3.66 3.37
C ALA A 28 -15.71 3.11 4.63
N ARG A 29 -16.52 2.04 4.52
CA ARG A 29 -17.37 1.52 5.60
C ARG A 29 -16.63 1.26 6.91
N HIS A 30 -15.41 0.73 6.82
CA HIS A 30 -14.60 0.36 7.98
C HIS A 30 -13.81 1.54 8.60
N PHE A 31 -13.88 2.74 8.03
CA PHE A 31 -13.20 3.90 8.63
C PHE A 31 -13.90 4.37 9.90
N ARG A 32 -13.10 4.90 10.84
CA ARG A 32 -13.61 5.49 12.08
C ARG A 32 -14.10 6.93 11.89
N GLY A 33 -15.10 7.31 12.69
CA GLY A 33 -15.66 8.66 12.75
C GLY A 33 -16.40 9.05 11.47
N ARG A 34 -16.45 10.34 11.13
CA ARG A 34 -17.25 10.86 9.99
C ARG A 34 -16.74 10.43 8.61
N LYS A 35 -15.58 9.78 8.53
CA LYS A 35 -14.95 9.33 7.27
C LYS A 35 -15.70 8.17 6.60
N ASN A 36 -16.56 7.46 7.33
CA ASN A 36 -17.41 6.38 6.79
C ASN A 36 -18.80 6.85 6.32
N ARG A 37 -19.21 8.09 6.63
CA ARG A 37 -20.54 8.63 6.32
C ARG A 37 -20.48 9.84 5.38
N CYS A 38 -19.53 10.77 5.60
CA CYS A 38 -19.43 12.00 4.82
C CYS A 38 -18.57 11.80 3.56
N TYR A 39 -19.19 11.88 2.38
CA TYR A 39 -18.52 11.67 1.08
C TYR A 39 -17.21 12.47 0.91
N ARG A 40 -17.21 13.77 1.22
CA ARG A 40 -16.00 14.63 1.10
C ARG A 40 -14.82 14.13 1.94
N LEU A 41 -15.09 13.58 3.13
CA LEU A 41 -14.05 13.03 4.00
C LEU A 41 -13.65 11.62 3.58
N ALA A 42 -14.62 10.82 3.13
CA ALA A 42 -14.42 9.47 2.63
C ALA A 42 -13.47 9.47 1.42
N VAL A 43 -13.71 10.34 0.43
CA VAL A 43 -12.84 10.47 -0.76
C VAL A 43 -11.39 10.71 -0.35
N ARG A 44 -11.14 11.71 0.51
CA ARG A 44 -9.77 12.03 0.98
C ARG A 44 -9.12 10.84 1.71
N ALA A 45 -9.88 10.12 2.51
CA ALA A 45 -9.38 8.96 3.27
C ALA A 45 -9.08 7.76 2.36
N VAL A 46 -9.99 7.45 1.43
CA VAL A 46 -9.87 6.35 0.46
C VAL A 46 -8.68 6.59 -0.46
N THR A 47 -8.52 7.79 -1.02
CA THR A 47 -7.37 8.12 -1.88
C THR A 47 -6.04 7.92 -1.13
N ARG A 48 -5.94 8.39 0.12
CA ARG A 48 -4.75 8.18 0.95
C ARG A 48 -4.53 6.71 1.26
N ALA A 49 -5.58 5.93 1.50
CA ALA A 49 -5.48 4.51 1.77
C ALA A 49 -4.95 3.75 0.55
N PHE A 50 -5.40 4.09 -0.67
CA PHE A 50 -4.91 3.45 -1.89
C PHE A 50 -3.43 3.75 -2.17
N VAL A 51 -3.00 5.00 -2.01
CA VAL A 51 -1.58 5.36 -2.13
C VAL A 51 -0.73 4.57 -1.13
N LYS A 52 -1.16 4.52 0.13
CA LYS A 52 -0.48 3.75 1.18
C LYS A 52 -0.46 2.26 0.87
N CYS A 53 -1.53 1.68 0.33
CA CYS A 53 -1.58 0.26 -0.01
C CYS A 53 -0.52 -0.08 -1.08
N THR A 54 -0.42 0.73 -2.14
CA THR A 54 0.56 0.53 -3.21
C THR A 54 1.99 0.64 -2.69
N GLN A 55 2.27 1.64 -1.84
CA GLN A 55 3.59 1.80 -1.22
C GLN A 55 3.90 0.65 -0.24
N ALA A 56 2.93 0.24 0.57
CA ALA A 56 3.07 -0.82 1.57
C ALA A 56 3.38 -2.19 0.92
N ARG A 57 2.86 -2.49 -0.28
CA ARG A 57 3.22 -3.72 -1.01
C ARG A 57 4.72 -3.79 -1.31
N ARG A 58 5.33 -2.65 -1.68
CA ARG A 58 6.78 -2.56 -1.92
C ARG A 58 7.57 -2.67 -0.62
N LEU A 59 7.13 -1.95 0.42
CA LEU A 59 7.77 -1.98 1.74
C LEU A 59 7.68 -3.34 2.41
N LYS A 60 6.57 -4.08 2.25
CA LYS A 60 6.36 -5.41 2.84
C LYS A 60 7.48 -6.39 2.45
N LYS A 61 7.94 -6.35 1.20
CA LYS A 61 9.06 -7.19 0.75
C LYS A 61 10.35 -6.85 1.52
N ARG A 62 10.64 -5.57 1.70
CA ARG A 62 11.81 -5.07 2.46
C ARG A 62 11.72 -5.44 3.94
N THR A 63 10.58 -5.22 4.58
CA THR A 63 10.39 -5.55 6.01
C THR A 63 10.48 -7.05 6.26
N MET A 64 9.95 -7.89 5.37
CA MET A 64 10.07 -9.35 5.47
C MET A 64 11.53 -9.80 5.32
N ARG A 65 12.28 -9.20 4.39
CA ARG A 65 13.71 -9.44 4.21
C ARG A 65 14.50 -9.07 5.46
N THR A 66 14.27 -7.89 6.04
CA THR A 66 14.91 -7.48 7.30
C THR A 66 14.58 -8.46 8.44
N LEU A 67 13.32 -8.88 8.55
CA LEU A 67 12.91 -9.87 9.55
C LEU A 67 13.65 -11.20 9.39
N TRP A 68 13.82 -11.69 8.16
CA TRP A 68 14.57 -12.92 7.90
C TRP A 68 16.06 -12.77 8.24
N ILE A 69 16.69 -11.66 7.89
CA ILE A 69 18.08 -11.39 8.27
C ILE A 69 18.24 -11.39 9.79
N ASN A 70 17.31 -10.75 10.51
CA ASN A 70 17.35 -10.71 11.98
C ASN A 70 17.19 -12.12 12.58
N ARG A 71 16.28 -12.94 12.05
CA ARG A 71 16.09 -14.33 12.49
C ARG A 71 17.32 -15.19 12.24
N ILE A 72 17.93 -15.10 11.06
CA ILE A 72 19.16 -15.85 10.74
C ILE A 72 20.33 -15.36 11.59
N THR A 73 20.40 -14.06 11.86
CA THR A 73 21.44 -13.49 12.72
C THR A 73 21.33 -14.03 14.14
N ALA A 74 20.12 -14.08 14.71
CA ALA A 74 19.89 -14.66 16.03
C ALA A 74 20.28 -16.15 16.08
N ALA A 75 19.82 -16.95 15.10
CA ALA A 75 20.20 -18.37 15.02
C ALA A 75 21.71 -18.58 14.85
N SER A 76 22.37 -17.74 14.04
CA SER A 76 23.84 -17.83 13.85
C SER A 76 24.58 -17.49 15.14
N GLN A 77 24.09 -16.52 15.91
CA GLN A 77 24.67 -16.12 17.19
C GLN A 77 24.59 -17.24 18.24
N GLU A 78 23.50 -18.00 18.28
CA GLU A 78 23.37 -19.20 19.13
C GLU A 78 24.46 -20.24 18.83
N HIS A 79 24.90 -20.32 17.57
CA HIS A 79 26.00 -21.19 17.13
C HIS A 79 27.38 -20.50 17.14
N GLY A 80 27.50 -19.31 17.72
CA GLY A 80 28.77 -18.57 17.84
C GLY A 80 29.29 -17.94 16.54
N LEU A 81 28.48 -17.92 15.48
CA LEU A 81 28.84 -17.37 14.16
C LEU A 81 28.15 -16.02 13.90
N LYS A 82 28.85 -15.10 13.23
CA LYS A 82 28.25 -13.83 12.78
C LYS A 82 27.59 -14.02 11.41
N TYR A 83 26.42 -13.40 11.21
CA TYR A 83 25.67 -13.43 9.94
C TYR A 83 26.51 -13.27 8.66
N PRO A 84 27.41 -12.26 8.52
CA PRO A 84 28.21 -12.12 7.31
C PRO A 84 29.17 -13.30 7.07
N ALA A 85 29.75 -13.88 8.13
CA ALA A 85 30.60 -15.05 8.03
C ALA A 85 29.77 -16.27 7.58
N PHE A 86 28.61 -16.47 8.19
CA PHE A 86 27.66 -17.54 7.85
C PHE A 86 27.24 -17.48 6.37
N VAL A 87 26.80 -16.32 5.88
CA VAL A 87 26.39 -16.13 4.49
C VAL A 87 27.57 -16.31 3.52
N SER A 88 28.75 -15.80 3.86
CA SER A 88 29.94 -15.94 3.00
C SER A 88 30.37 -17.40 2.82
N ASN A 89 30.23 -18.21 3.86
CA ASN A 89 30.56 -19.64 3.82
C ASN A 89 29.50 -20.42 3.02
N LEU A 90 28.21 -20.07 3.19
CA LEU A 90 27.12 -20.65 2.42
C LEU A 90 27.28 -20.45 0.91
N ILE A 91 27.55 -19.21 0.45
CA ILE A 91 27.71 -18.89 -0.98
C ILE A 91 28.90 -19.64 -1.61
N LYS A 92 29.97 -19.86 -0.84
CA LYS A 92 31.17 -20.58 -1.30
C LYS A 92 30.92 -22.09 -1.45
N CYS A 93 30.12 -22.68 -0.56
CA CYS A 93 29.88 -24.13 -0.53
C CYS A 93 28.81 -24.60 -1.52
N GLN A 94 27.72 -23.85 -1.65
CA GLN A 94 26.61 -24.16 -2.54
C GLN A 94 26.13 -22.83 -3.11
N GLY A 95 25.86 -22.74 -4.41
CA GLY A 95 25.38 -21.50 -5.07
C GLY A 95 23.97 -21.05 -4.63
N PHE A 96 23.71 -21.02 -3.33
CA PHE A 96 22.44 -20.69 -2.70
C PHE A 96 22.28 -19.17 -2.70
N LYS A 97 21.56 -18.66 -3.70
CA LYS A 97 21.14 -17.26 -3.72
C LYS A 97 20.04 -17.05 -2.71
N ILE A 98 20.35 -16.35 -1.63
CA ILE A 98 19.33 -15.76 -0.78
C ILE A 98 18.59 -14.76 -1.67
N GLN A 99 17.37 -15.08 -2.11
CA GLN A 99 16.54 -14.21 -2.95
C GLN A 99 16.30 -12.84 -2.28
N ALA A 100 16.33 -12.85 -0.95
CA ALA A 100 16.43 -11.70 -0.08
C ALA A 100 17.81 -10.99 -0.10
N LEU A 101 18.66 -11.14 -1.12
CA LEU A 101 19.83 -10.29 -1.39
C LEU A 101 19.70 -9.47 -2.69
N GLU A 102 19.07 -10.02 -3.73
CA GLU A 102 18.98 -9.37 -5.07
C GLU A 102 17.95 -8.22 -5.13
N ASP A 103 16.82 -8.30 -4.42
CA ASP A 103 15.73 -7.29 -4.49
C ASP A 103 16.04 -5.89 -3.89
N GLY A 104 17.28 -5.65 -3.46
CA GLY A 104 17.70 -4.43 -2.74
C GLY A 104 18.64 -3.51 -3.51
N ARG A 105 19.09 -3.88 -4.72
CA ARG A 105 20.03 -3.09 -5.52
C ARG A 105 19.31 -2.19 -6.53
N GLU A 106 18.22 -1.54 -6.13
CA GLU A 106 17.80 -0.31 -6.81
C GLU A 106 18.65 0.83 -6.26
N ARG A 107 19.71 1.14 -7.00
CA ARG A 107 20.59 2.31 -6.80
C ARG A 107 19.72 3.56 -6.72
N GLY A 108 19.68 4.18 -5.55
CA GLY A 108 19.25 5.57 -5.42
C GLY A 108 20.37 6.46 -5.93
N HIS A 109 20.05 7.29 -6.93
CA HIS A 109 20.56 8.65 -7.00
C HIS A 109 20.08 9.43 -5.78
#